data_AF-A0A8S0YY73-F1
#
_entry.id   AF-A0A8S0YY73-F1
#
_cell.length_a   1.000
_cell.length_b   1.000
_cell.length_c   1.000
_cell.angle_alpha   90.00
_cell.angle_beta   90.00
_cell.angle_gamma   90.00
#
_symmetry.space_group_name_H-M   'P 1'
#
loop_
_entity.id
_entity.type
_entity.pdbx_description
1 polymer ?
#
loop_
_entity_poly.entity_id
_entity_poly.type
_entity_poly.pdbx_seq_one_letter_code
_entity_poly.pdbx_strand_id
1 'polypeptide(L)'
;MLGGLRGVSPSSETMSEGTLERNRIERALISKTPTHSQLFQKNVGVKNYSDKNGNDVTKAVHKGRKTFAFWTLVCLLFILAIGNLMLTFTILAVLRLGHGMESMEFLPDHNAIKFFGDTTLEHLHKKDGLIESFRDTPMTITSDNGSVLFNLQIKPSRYENKLTVNTSGIFVRGVNALELIDPDSGEVVFSTASSEMNIPDGVKNLHARQISVKRITAPVDEDLNLRTESSAHLRGAEGTHMESKELFWSADQDIYLKSINGTVVLSGKEGVFIDVRYLPIAVALNKTDKYSQGTGQFKVCVCMPQGKLFRIAVPTGQKVTCSHINMTGDMNPCF
;
A
#
# COMPACT_ATOMS: atom_id res chain seq x y z
N MET A 1 -26.31 28.71 -26.00
CA MET A 1 -27.41 29.20 -25.14
C MET A 1 -26.84 29.27 -23.73
N LEU A 2 -26.38 30.43 -23.25
CA LEU A 2 -27.12 31.54 -22.64
C LEU A 2 -27.72 31.22 -21.25
N GLY A 3 -27.23 31.95 -20.25
CA GLY A 3 -27.93 32.35 -19.00
C GLY A 3 -27.87 31.33 -17.86
N GLY A 4 -27.53 31.65 -16.61
CA GLY A 4 -27.39 32.95 -15.96
C GLY A 4 -28.27 33.04 -14.69
N LEU A 5 -27.61 32.98 -13.52
CA LEU A 5 -27.83 33.75 -12.28
C LEU A 5 -29.22 33.86 -11.60
N ARG A 6 -29.26 33.41 -10.34
CA ARG A 6 -29.57 34.13 -9.07
C ARG A 6 -29.91 33.05 -8.03
N GLY A 7 -29.27 32.91 -6.87
CA GLY A 7 -28.80 33.92 -5.92
C GLY A 7 -29.67 33.78 -4.67
N VAL A 8 -29.08 33.63 -3.48
CA VAL A 8 -29.47 34.20 -2.16
C VAL A 8 -28.52 33.61 -1.09
N SER A 9 -27.76 34.49 -0.44
CA SER A 9 -27.27 34.36 0.94
C SER A 9 -28.21 35.25 1.82
N PRO A 10 -28.29 35.15 3.17
CA PRO A 10 -27.11 35.15 4.05
C PRO A 10 -27.21 34.39 5.39
N SER A 11 -26.00 34.25 5.97
CA SER A 11 -25.63 34.31 7.41
C SER A 11 -26.28 33.36 8.42
N SER A 12 -25.45 32.52 9.04
CA SER A 12 -25.09 32.69 10.46
C SER A 12 -23.93 31.78 10.86
N GLU A 13 -23.22 32.27 11.87
CA GLU A 13 -21.96 31.79 12.42
C GLU A 13 -22.10 30.41 13.09
N THR A 14 -21.02 29.62 13.08
CA THR A 14 -20.57 28.86 14.27
C THR A 14 -19.19 28.24 14.01
N MET A 15 -18.40 28.28 15.08
CA MET A 15 -16.96 28.07 15.17
C MET A 15 -16.53 26.60 15.02
N SER A 16 -15.29 26.39 14.55
CA SER A 16 -14.21 25.79 15.36
C SER A 16 -13.03 25.43 14.47
N GLU A 17 -11.95 26.22 14.52
CA GLU A 17 -10.64 25.76 14.06
C GLU A 17 -9.59 26.32 15.02
N GLY A 18 -9.06 25.42 15.85
CA GLY A 18 -7.94 25.70 16.73
C GLY A 18 -6.65 25.32 16.03
N THR A 19 -5.78 26.30 15.79
CA THR A 19 -4.33 26.08 15.77
C THR A 19 -3.66 27.27 16.42
N LEU A 20 -2.78 26.94 17.36
CA LEU A 20 -2.09 27.80 18.28
C LEU A 20 -0.65 27.91 17.80
N GLU A 21 -0.22 29.11 17.38
CA GLU A 21 1.17 29.54 17.53
C GLU A 21 1.25 31.07 17.44
N ARG A 22 1.75 31.64 18.54
CA ARG A 22 3.01 32.39 18.63
C ARG A 22 2.88 33.77 19.28
N ASN A 23 3.71 33.90 20.31
CA ASN A 23 4.42 35.08 20.77
C ASN A 23 3.75 36.02 21.80
N ARG A 24 4.40 35.98 22.96
CA ARG A 24 5.06 37.10 23.65
C ARG A 24 4.23 37.91 24.65
N ILE A 25 4.77 37.90 25.89
CA ILE A 25 5.08 39.08 26.74
C ILE A 25 3.81 39.74 27.32
N GLU A 26 3.58 39.90 28.63
CA GLU A 26 4.42 40.00 29.82
C GLU A 26 3.51 39.98 31.07
N ARG A 27 4.09 39.61 32.22
CA ARG A 27 3.78 40.10 33.60
C ARG A 27 2.35 39.97 34.17
N ALA A 28 2.23 39.16 35.22
CA ALA A 28 1.34 39.41 36.36
C ALA A 28 2.11 39.02 37.64
N LEU A 29 2.49 39.94 38.55
CA LEU A 29 1.64 40.53 39.59
C LEU A 29 0.79 39.49 40.32
N ILE A 30 1.38 38.84 41.32
CA ILE A 30 0.64 38.10 42.35
C ILE A 30 0.13 39.12 43.37
N SER A 31 -1.13 39.49 43.20
CA SER A 31 -1.99 39.99 44.26
C SER A 31 -2.41 38.81 45.15
N LYS A 32 -2.13 38.91 46.45
CA LYS A 32 -2.69 38.05 47.50
C LYS A 32 -4.21 38.26 47.61
N THR A 33 -4.93 37.21 47.96
CA THR A 33 -6.03 37.18 48.96
C THR A 33 -6.28 35.69 49.35
N PRO A 34 -7.14 35.36 50.32
CA PRO A 34 -6.92 35.51 51.76
C PRO A 34 -7.09 34.15 52.48
N THR A 35 -6.68 34.03 53.74
CA THR A 35 -7.38 33.13 54.69
C THR A 35 -7.10 33.54 56.12
N HIS A 36 -8.17 33.46 56.88
CA HIS A 36 -8.38 33.97 58.21
C HIS A 36 -8.25 32.81 59.19
N SER A 37 -7.36 32.89 60.18
CA SER A 37 -7.42 32.04 61.37
C SER A 37 -6.74 32.73 62.56
N GLN A 38 -7.60 33.19 63.46
CA GLN A 38 -7.51 33.18 64.92
C GLN A 38 -6.13 33.02 65.58
N LEU A 39 -5.78 33.98 66.45
CA LEU A 39 -5.69 33.73 67.90
C LEU A 39 -5.33 35.01 68.67
N PHE A 40 -6.20 35.34 69.61
CA PHE A 40 -5.99 36.29 70.70
C PHE A 40 -5.10 35.62 71.76
N GLN A 41 -3.98 36.25 72.16
CA GLN A 41 -3.58 36.39 73.57
C GLN A 41 -2.34 37.30 73.73
N LYS A 42 -2.50 38.31 74.61
CA LYS A 42 -1.59 38.83 75.67
C LYS A 42 -0.06 38.70 75.44
N ASN A 43 0.81 39.68 75.70
CA ASN A 43 0.79 40.73 76.72
C ASN A 43 2.07 41.62 76.62
N VAL A 44 1.98 42.84 77.15
CA VAL A 44 3.02 43.58 77.91
C VAL A 44 4.16 44.29 77.14
N GLY A 45 4.01 45.62 77.03
CA GLY A 45 4.83 46.58 77.78
C GLY A 45 6.25 46.88 77.31
N VAL A 46 6.42 48.01 76.62
CA VAL A 46 7.67 48.79 76.65
C VAL A 46 7.36 50.22 77.04
N LYS A 47 7.87 50.60 78.22
CA LYS A 47 7.71 51.88 78.88
C LYS A 47 8.56 52.94 78.19
N ASN A 48 7.98 54.10 77.88
CA ASN A 48 8.73 55.31 77.62
C ASN A 48 9.19 55.88 78.97
N TYR A 49 10.49 55.94 79.22
CA TYR A 49 11.07 56.67 80.34
C TYR A 49 11.56 58.03 79.84
N SER A 50 11.02 59.09 80.44
CA SER A 50 11.50 60.47 80.35
C SER A 50 12.32 60.75 81.62
N ASP A 51 13.53 61.29 81.45
CA ASP A 51 14.30 61.82 82.57
C ASP A 51 14.00 63.31 82.76
N LYS A 52 14.05 63.78 84.02
CA LYS A 52 13.56 65.08 84.51
C LYS A 52 14.33 66.32 84.01
N ASN A 53 15.15 66.18 82.98
CA ASN A 53 15.88 67.29 82.35
C ASN A 53 15.65 67.47 80.84
N GLY A 54 14.65 66.82 80.24
CA GLY A 54 14.11 67.26 78.94
C GLY A 54 15.05 67.14 77.72
N ASN A 55 15.93 66.14 77.70
CA ASN A 55 16.82 65.91 76.55
C ASN A 55 16.40 64.65 75.79
N ASP A 56 15.93 64.82 74.55
CA ASP A 56 15.66 63.72 73.62
C ASP A 56 16.98 63.11 73.12
N VAL A 57 17.26 61.85 73.50
CA VAL A 57 18.30 61.05 72.84
C VAL A 57 17.65 60.20 71.75
N THR A 58 17.42 60.80 70.59
CA THR A 58 17.00 60.04 69.40
C THR A 58 18.21 59.40 68.73
N LYS A 59 18.28 58.08 68.88
CA LYS A 59 19.25 57.15 68.30
C LYS A 59 19.42 57.36 66.79
N ALA A 60 20.64 57.64 66.35
CA ALA A 60 21.10 57.61 64.97
C ALA A 60 21.17 56.16 64.40
N VAL A 61 20.06 55.41 64.39
CA VAL A 61 20.05 53.98 63.97
C VAL A 61 19.08 53.69 62.82
N HIS A 62 18.30 54.67 62.33
CA HIS A 62 17.26 54.40 61.31
C HIS A 62 17.65 54.70 59.85
N LYS A 63 18.89 55.13 59.56
CA LYS A 63 19.31 55.46 58.17
C LYS A 63 19.88 54.28 57.36
N GLY A 64 20.30 53.18 58.02
CA GLY A 64 20.95 52.03 57.33
C GLY A 64 20.02 50.88 56.89
N ARG A 65 18.76 50.87 57.32
CA ARG A 65 17.87 49.70 57.19
C ARG A 65 17.20 49.57 55.80
N LYS A 66 17.03 50.69 55.08
CA LYS A 66 16.46 50.70 53.72
C LYS A 66 17.44 50.23 52.66
N THR A 67 18.73 50.54 52.81
CA THR A 67 19.78 50.10 51.89
C THR A 67 20.03 48.60 52.01
N PHE A 68 19.97 48.05 53.23
CA PHE A 68 20.15 46.61 53.45
C PHE A 68 19.06 45.77 52.76
N ALA A 69 17.79 46.19 52.87
CA ALA A 69 16.67 45.52 52.19
C ALA A 69 16.82 45.50 50.66
N PHE A 70 17.34 46.59 50.09
CA PHE A 70 17.62 46.69 48.65
C PHE A 70 18.72 45.70 48.23
N TRP A 71 19.85 45.67 48.95
CA TRP A 71 20.94 44.74 48.65
C TRP A 71 20.54 43.27 48.82
N THR A 72 19.70 42.94 49.81
CA THR A 72 19.18 41.57 49.95
C THR A 72 18.28 41.17 48.78
N LEU A 73 17.47 42.09 48.24
CA LEU A 73 16.62 41.82 47.07
C LEU A 73 17.46 41.63 45.81
N VAL A 74 18.51 42.45 45.62
CA VAL A 74 19.45 42.31 44.51
C VAL A 74 20.18 40.95 44.58
N CYS A 75 20.67 40.56 45.76
CA CYS A 75 21.30 39.24 45.94
C CYS A 75 20.32 38.09 45.66
N LEU A 76 19.07 38.18 46.12
CA LEU A 76 18.06 37.15 45.85
C LEU A 76 17.76 37.03 44.36
N LEU A 77 17.66 38.16 43.65
CA LEU A 77 17.42 38.20 42.21
C LEU A 77 18.62 37.65 41.43
N PHE A 78 19.85 37.90 41.91
CA PHE A 78 21.07 37.34 41.36
C PHE A 78 21.16 35.82 41.55
N ILE A 79 20.77 35.30 42.73
CA ILE A 79 20.68 33.86 42.98
C ILE A 79 19.63 33.21 42.07
N LEU A 80 18.46 33.84 41.89
CA LEU A 80 17.45 33.34 40.94
C LEU A 80 17.96 33.35 39.49
N ALA A 81 18.70 34.39 39.09
CA ALA A 81 19.30 34.46 37.76
C ALA A 81 20.35 33.36 37.55
N ILE A 82 21.22 33.11 38.54
CA ILE A 82 22.18 31.99 38.50
C ILE A 82 21.46 30.64 38.50
N GLY A 83 20.42 30.48 39.31
CA GLY A 83 19.61 29.27 39.34
C GLY A 83 18.98 28.98 37.97
N ASN A 84 18.39 30.01 37.34
CA ASN A 84 17.85 29.90 35.99
C ASN A 84 18.94 29.63 34.95
N LEU A 85 20.13 30.23 35.08
CA LEU A 85 21.28 29.97 34.21
C LEU A 85 21.79 28.53 34.34
N MET A 86 21.86 28.01 35.56
CA MET A 86 22.25 26.62 35.81
C MET A 86 21.18 25.65 35.31
N LEU A 87 19.90 26.01 35.44
CA LEU A 87 18.79 25.21 34.92
C LEU A 87 18.82 25.18 33.39
N THR A 88 19.02 26.32 32.72
CA THR A 88 19.17 26.33 31.26
C THR A 88 20.43 25.58 30.80
N PHE A 89 21.55 25.70 31.51
CA PHE A 89 22.77 24.94 31.18
C PHE A 89 22.58 23.42 31.38
N THR A 90 21.93 23.00 32.47
CA THR A 90 21.63 21.58 32.71
C THR A 90 20.64 21.03 31.70
N ILE A 91 19.61 21.80 31.30
CA ILE A 91 18.72 21.43 30.19
C ILE A 91 19.53 21.27 28.89
N LEU A 92 20.39 22.22 28.54
CA LEU A 92 21.21 22.14 27.33
C LEU A 92 22.18 20.95 27.34
N ALA A 93 22.74 20.62 28.52
CA ALA A 93 23.62 19.48 28.70
C ALA A 93 22.87 18.13 28.60
N VAL A 94 21.70 18.02 29.23
CA VAL A 94 20.87 16.80 29.23
C VAL A 94 20.21 16.57 27.87
N LEU A 95 19.70 17.62 27.23
CA LEU A 95 19.20 17.55 25.85
C LEU A 95 20.33 17.40 24.82
N ARG A 96 21.60 17.38 25.28
CA ARG A 96 22.82 17.25 24.47
C ARG A 96 22.85 18.18 23.25
N LEU A 97 22.25 19.37 23.32
CA LEU A 97 22.25 20.31 22.18
C LEU A 97 23.64 20.87 21.84
N GLY A 98 24.60 20.80 22.77
CA GLY A 98 25.96 21.30 22.55
C GLY A 98 26.97 20.25 22.08
N HIS A 99 26.69 18.95 22.25
CA HIS A 99 27.64 17.86 21.97
C HIS A 99 26.96 16.53 21.58
N GLY A 100 25.70 16.57 21.12
CA GLY A 100 24.85 15.39 20.90
C GLY A 100 23.95 15.49 19.68
N MET A 101 24.47 16.07 18.61
CA MET A 101 24.20 15.55 17.26
C MET A 101 25.50 14.93 16.72
N GLU A 102 26.13 14.02 17.48
CA GLU A 102 27.34 13.31 16.99
C GLU A 102 27.06 12.53 15.70
N SER A 103 25.79 12.24 15.44
CA SER A 103 25.30 11.51 14.29
C SER A 103 24.64 12.38 13.21
N MET A 104 24.73 13.72 13.24
CA MET A 104 24.07 14.55 12.22
C MET A 104 24.81 15.86 11.93
N GLU A 105 25.18 16.06 10.66
CA GLU A 105 25.87 17.25 10.15
C GLU A 105 25.03 17.92 9.05
N PHE A 106 24.89 19.23 9.14
CA PHE A 106 24.26 20.02 8.08
C PHE A 106 25.31 20.37 7.03
N LEU A 107 25.05 20.01 5.77
CA LEU A 107 25.89 20.38 4.63
C LEU A 107 25.18 21.52 3.89
N PRO A 108 25.42 22.80 4.27
CA PRO A 108 24.73 23.94 3.69
C PRO A 108 24.99 24.08 2.19
N ASP A 109 26.19 23.72 1.73
CA ASP A 109 26.57 23.80 0.31
C ASP A 109 25.75 22.85 -0.58
N HIS A 110 25.28 21.74 -0.01
CA HIS A 110 24.50 20.72 -0.71
C HIS A 110 23.01 20.73 -0.31
N ASN A 111 22.58 21.65 0.58
CA ASN A 111 21.26 21.62 1.21
C ASN A 111 20.87 20.22 1.74
N ALA A 112 21.86 19.47 2.20
CA ALA A 112 21.71 18.08 2.62
C ALA A 112 21.97 17.96 4.12
N ILE A 113 21.37 16.93 4.72
CA ILE A 113 21.67 16.56 6.10
C ILE A 113 22.31 15.18 6.04
N LYS A 114 23.52 15.10 6.58
CA LYS A 114 24.28 13.87 6.70
C LYS A 114 24.01 13.25 8.05
N PHE A 115 23.71 11.96 8.05
CA PHE A 115 23.65 11.16 9.27
C PHE A 115 24.91 10.30 9.38
N PHE A 116 25.48 10.18 10.58
CA PHE A 116 26.61 9.28 10.86
C PHE A 116 26.14 8.09 11.69
N GLY A 117 26.53 6.89 11.27
CA GLY A 117 26.19 5.65 11.95
C GLY A 117 24.70 5.30 11.87
N ASP A 118 24.28 4.38 12.75
CA ASP A 118 22.92 3.89 12.78
C ASP A 118 21.98 4.95 13.34
N THR A 119 20.97 5.34 12.56
CA THR A 119 19.99 6.34 12.95
C THR A 119 18.59 5.74 12.90
N THR A 120 17.90 5.77 14.04
CA THR A 120 16.51 5.30 14.15
C THR A 120 15.56 6.47 13.95
N LEU A 121 14.78 6.44 12.87
CA LEU A 121 13.76 7.45 12.55
C LEU A 121 12.41 6.77 12.37
N GLU A 122 11.35 7.31 12.98
CA GLU A 122 9.99 6.80 12.76
C GLU A 122 9.41 7.30 11.42
N HIS A 123 9.56 8.61 11.15
CA HIS A 123 9.05 9.25 9.95
C HIS A 123 10.10 10.16 9.34
N LEU A 124 10.45 9.92 8.06
CA LEU A 124 11.33 10.78 7.28
C LEU A 124 10.50 11.48 6.20
N HIS A 125 10.38 12.80 6.31
CA HIS A 125 9.69 13.62 5.32
C HIS A 125 10.72 14.39 4.49
N LYS A 126 10.89 13.99 3.23
CA LYS A 126 11.77 14.67 2.28
C LYS A 126 10.97 15.17 1.08
N LYS A 127 11.14 16.45 0.73
CA LYS A 127 10.35 17.09 -0.35
C LYS A 127 10.78 16.67 -1.75
N ASP A 128 12.07 16.43 -1.94
CA ASP A 128 12.65 16.00 -3.22
C ASP A 128 12.63 14.47 -3.40
N GLY A 129 12.29 13.71 -2.35
CA GLY A 129 12.21 12.25 -2.38
C GLY A 129 13.55 11.53 -2.58
N LEU A 130 14.66 12.27 -2.58
CA LEU A 130 15.98 11.72 -2.91
C LEU A 130 16.67 11.19 -1.64
N ILE A 131 16.91 9.90 -1.54
CA ILE A 131 17.61 9.32 -0.39
C ILE A 131 18.84 8.63 -0.93
N GLU A 132 20.01 9.16 -0.58
CA GLU A 132 21.29 8.79 -1.18
C GLU A 132 22.30 8.41 -0.11
N SER A 133 23.26 7.59 -0.51
CA SER A 133 24.42 7.23 0.27
C SER A 133 25.68 7.87 -0.31
N PHE A 134 26.79 7.81 0.42
CA PHE A 134 28.07 8.23 -0.13
C PHE A 134 28.59 7.19 -1.13
N ARG A 135 29.43 7.66 -2.05
CA ARG A 135 30.17 6.80 -2.97
C ARG A 135 30.89 5.70 -2.18
N ASP A 136 30.77 4.46 -2.65
CA ASP A 136 31.35 3.24 -2.05
C ASP A 136 30.82 2.86 -0.66
N THR A 137 29.79 3.55 -0.14
CA THR A 137 29.16 3.23 1.14
C THR A 137 27.68 2.91 0.92
N PRO A 138 27.26 1.64 0.99
CA PRO A 138 25.85 1.29 0.80
C PRO A 138 24.99 1.82 1.95
N MET A 139 23.83 2.39 1.62
CA MET A 139 22.81 2.71 2.62
C MET A 139 21.90 1.51 2.81
N THR A 140 21.68 1.13 4.07
CA THR A 140 20.74 0.06 4.43
C THR A 140 19.59 0.68 5.21
N ILE A 141 18.35 0.39 4.79
CA ILE A 141 17.14 0.76 5.53
C ILE A 141 16.55 -0.53 6.08
N THR A 142 16.50 -0.63 7.40
CA THR A 142 15.96 -1.79 8.11
C THR A 142 14.73 -1.40 8.93
N SER A 143 13.90 -2.38 9.25
CA SER A 143 12.75 -2.23 10.13
C SER A 143 12.66 -3.46 11.03
N ASP A 144 12.64 -3.24 12.34
CA ASP A 144 12.50 -4.31 13.33
C ASP A 144 11.04 -4.76 13.40
N ASN A 145 10.74 -5.95 12.87
CA ASN A 145 9.40 -6.55 12.83
C ASN A 145 8.32 -5.67 12.14
N GLY A 146 8.73 -4.71 11.32
CA GLY A 146 7.85 -3.77 10.64
C GLY A 146 7.96 -3.81 9.12
N SER A 147 7.36 -2.81 8.49
CA SER A 147 7.44 -2.57 7.06
C SER A 147 8.03 -1.20 6.78
N VAL A 148 8.92 -1.09 5.81
CA VAL A 148 9.40 0.19 5.30
C VAL A 148 8.40 0.68 4.24
N LEU A 149 7.84 1.86 4.45
CA LEU A 149 6.79 2.44 3.61
C LEU A 149 7.28 3.74 2.97
N PHE A 150 7.29 3.78 1.64
CA PHE A 150 7.57 4.99 0.88
C PHE A 150 6.24 5.57 0.38
N ASN A 151 5.83 6.65 1.03
CA ASN A 151 4.58 7.33 0.74
C ASN A 151 4.86 8.62 -0.04
N LEU A 152 4.18 8.79 -1.18
CA LEU A 152 4.22 10.02 -1.95
C LEU A 152 2.99 10.87 -1.62
N GLN A 153 3.23 12.11 -1.21
CA GLN A 153 2.17 13.09 -0.99
C GLN A 153 1.86 13.82 -2.30
N ILE A 154 0.83 13.37 -3.01
CA ILE A 154 0.42 13.97 -4.29
C ILE A 154 -0.49 15.19 -4.06
N LYS A 155 -1.24 15.19 -2.95
CA LYS A 155 -2.12 16.28 -2.52
C LYS A 155 -1.96 16.49 -1.01
N PRO A 156 -2.19 17.70 -0.48
CA PRO A 156 -1.96 18.00 0.94
C PRO A 156 -2.67 17.05 1.91
N SER A 157 -3.80 16.45 1.51
CA SER A 157 -4.57 15.52 2.33
C SER A 157 -4.45 14.03 1.91
N ARG A 158 -3.70 13.69 0.85
CA ARG A 158 -3.65 12.32 0.33
C ARG A 158 -2.21 11.82 0.18
N TYR A 159 -1.89 10.82 0.99
CA TYR A 159 -0.69 10.01 0.86
C TYR A 159 -1.02 8.75 0.08
N GLU A 160 -0.20 8.43 -0.91
CA GLU A 160 -0.30 7.16 -1.62
C GLU A 160 0.99 6.37 -1.39
N ASN A 161 0.83 5.15 -0.89
CA ASN A 161 1.94 4.23 -0.72
C ASN A 161 2.39 3.72 -2.10
N LYS A 162 3.66 3.99 -2.44
CA LYS A 162 4.25 3.64 -3.73
C LYS A 162 5.18 2.45 -3.65
N LEU A 163 5.92 2.31 -2.55
CA LEU A 163 6.82 1.19 -2.31
C LEU A 163 6.65 0.70 -0.86
N THR A 164 6.37 -0.59 -0.71
CA THR A 164 6.29 -1.30 0.57
C THR A 164 7.31 -2.41 0.59
N VAL A 165 8.19 -2.40 1.57
CA VAL A 165 9.12 -3.50 1.85
C VAL A 165 8.72 -4.12 3.18
N ASN A 166 8.33 -5.39 3.16
CA ASN A 166 7.94 -6.13 4.36
C ASN A 166 8.50 -7.56 4.31
N THR A 167 8.19 -8.36 5.32
CA THR A 167 8.61 -9.78 5.39
C THR A 167 7.98 -10.66 4.31
N SER A 168 6.87 -10.24 3.70
CA SER A 168 6.22 -10.98 2.60
C SER A 168 6.76 -10.61 1.22
N GLY A 169 7.56 -9.55 1.09
CA GLY A 169 8.21 -9.15 -0.15
C GLY A 169 8.27 -7.63 -0.38
N ILE A 170 8.60 -7.28 -1.63
CA ILE A 170 8.69 -5.90 -2.11
C ILE A 170 7.51 -5.64 -3.04
N PHE A 171 6.72 -4.61 -2.73
CA PHE A 171 5.54 -4.23 -3.50
C PHE A 171 5.68 -2.80 -4.00
N VAL A 172 5.65 -2.63 -5.32
CA VAL A 172 5.66 -1.32 -5.96
C VAL A 172 4.32 -1.08 -6.65
N ARG A 173 3.64 0.03 -6.33
CA ARG A 173 2.27 0.30 -6.77
C ARG A 173 2.08 1.75 -7.20
N GLY A 174 1.28 1.96 -8.25
CA GLY A 174 0.91 3.31 -8.70
C GLY A 174 2.10 4.17 -9.14
N VAL A 175 3.12 3.53 -9.72
CA VAL A 175 4.27 4.16 -10.37
C VAL A 175 4.19 3.92 -11.87
N ASN A 176 4.78 4.82 -12.66
CA ASN A 176 4.85 4.65 -14.11
C ASN A 176 5.90 3.60 -14.50
N ALA A 177 7.03 3.61 -13.81
CA ALA A 177 8.15 2.72 -14.05
C ALA A 177 8.92 2.49 -12.74
N LEU A 178 9.54 1.31 -12.62
CA LEU A 178 10.57 1.00 -11.64
C LEU A 178 11.85 0.68 -12.42
N GLU A 179 12.94 1.34 -12.04
CA GLU A 179 14.26 1.14 -12.63
C GLU A 179 15.25 0.78 -11.52
N LEU A 180 16.04 -0.27 -11.77
CA LEU A 180 17.17 -0.67 -10.95
C LEU A 180 18.42 -0.41 -11.78
N ILE A 181 19.29 0.44 -11.25
CA ILE A 181 20.51 0.89 -11.91
C ILE A 181 21.68 0.31 -11.13
N ASP A 182 22.62 -0.29 -11.84
CA ASP A 182 23.88 -0.72 -11.24
C ASP A 182 24.70 0.51 -10.82
N PRO A 183 25.05 0.66 -9.54
CA PRO A 183 25.78 1.83 -9.05
C PRO A 183 27.18 2.00 -9.67
N ASP A 184 27.83 0.91 -10.10
CA ASP A 184 29.21 0.96 -10.60
C ASP A 184 29.27 1.30 -12.09
N SER A 185 28.44 0.63 -12.90
CA SER A 185 28.40 0.84 -14.35
C SER A 185 27.46 1.97 -14.77
N GLY A 186 26.46 2.31 -13.94
CA GLY A 186 25.37 3.22 -14.28
C GLY A 186 24.36 2.62 -15.26
N GLU A 187 24.46 1.34 -15.58
CA GLU A 187 23.55 0.66 -16.50
C GLU A 187 22.23 0.26 -15.81
N VAL A 188 21.12 0.34 -16.54
CA VAL A 188 19.82 -0.09 -16.05
C VAL A 188 19.75 -1.62 -16.09
N VAL A 189 19.89 -2.26 -14.94
CA VAL A 189 19.82 -3.73 -14.78
C VAL A 189 18.40 -4.24 -14.95
N PHE A 190 17.40 -3.47 -14.54
CA PHE A 190 16.00 -3.83 -14.67
C PHE A 190 15.13 -2.59 -14.83
N SER A 191 14.20 -2.61 -15.78
CA SER A 191 13.22 -1.55 -15.95
C SER A 191 11.86 -2.15 -16.33
N THR A 192 10.82 -1.74 -15.62
CA THR A 192 9.43 -2.11 -15.98
C THR A 192 8.90 -1.30 -17.17
N ALA A 193 9.59 -0.25 -17.60
CA ALA A 193 9.21 0.56 -18.75
C ALA A 193 9.83 0.08 -20.06
N SER A 194 10.81 -0.83 -19.99
CA SER A 194 11.44 -1.37 -21.20
C SER A 194 10.45 -2.18 -22.02
N SER A 195 10.43 -1.96 -23.33
CA SER A 195 9.64 -2.77 -24.27
C SER A 195 10.17 -4.19 -24.42
N GLU A 196 11.47 -4.38 -24.18
CA GLU A 196 12.16 -5.65 -24.21
C GLU A 196 12.75 -5.94 -22.84
N MET A 197 12.35 -7.06 -22.25
CA MET A 197 12.80 -7.46 -20.93
C MET A 197 13.22 -8.92 -20.96
N ASN A 198 14.44 -9.19 -20.51
CA ASN A 198 14.85 -10.55 -20.17
C ASN A 198 14.28 -10.88 -18.79
N ILE A 199 13.47 -11.93 -18.73
CA ILE A 199 12.92 -12.40 -17.46
C ILE A 199 14.03 -13.16 -16.74
N PRO A 200 14.46 -12.72 -15.54
CA PRO A 200 15.51 -13.40 -14.80
C PRO A 200 15.03 -14.77 -14.31
N ASP A 201 15.97 -15.66 -14.03
CA ASP A 201 15.68 -16.99 -13.49
C ASP A 201 14.93 -16.86 -12.14
N GLY A 202 13.92 -17.71 -11.96
CA GLY A 202 13.10 -17.76 -10.73
C GLY A 202 11.75 -17.04 -10.82
N VAL A 203 11.43 -16.35 -11.93
CA VAL A 203 10.08 -15.82 -12.16
C VAL A 203 9.11 -16.95 -12.50
N LYS A 204 8.20 -17.26 -11.57
CA LYS A 204 7.22 -18.35 -11.74
C LYS A 204 5.93 -17.93 -12.45
N ASN A 205 5.50 -16.69 -12.23
CA ASN A 205 4.23 -16.18 -12.74
C ASN A 205 4.46 -14.87 -13.48
N LEU A 206 4.02 -14.82 -14.73
CA LEU A 206 4.04 -13.60 -15.54
C LEU A 206 2.60 -13.20 -15.86
N HIS A 207 2.18 -12.04 -15.36
CA HIS A 207 0.91 -11.45 -15.71
C HIS A 207 1.14 -10.26 -16.64
N ALA A 208 0.73 -10.41 -17.91
CA ALA A 208 0.91 -9.39 -18.92
C ALA A 208 -0.28 -9.35 -19.88
N ARG A 209 -0.57 -8.16 -20.43
CA ARG A 209 -1.64 -7.97 -21.41
C ARG A 209 -1.28 -8.52 -22.79
N GLN A 210 0.00 -8.43 -23.16
CA GLN A 210 0.53 -8.89 -24.44
C GLN A 210 1.97 -9.33 -24.24
N ILE A 211 2.31 -10.49 -24.80
CA ILE A 211 3.66 -11.05 -24.76
C ILE A 211 4.06 -11.35 -26.20
N SER A 212 5.22 -10.85 -26.63
CA SER A 212 5.80 -11.14 -27.94
C SER A 212 7.12 -11.85 -27.73
N VAL A 213 7.12 -13.17 -27.90
CA VAL A 213 8.30 -14.02 -27.69
C VAL A 213 8.44 -15.01 -28.82
N LYS A 214 9.67 -15.49 -29.04
CA LYS A 214 9.95 -16.53 -30.03
C LYS A 214 9.45 -17.91 -29.60
N ARG A 215 9.45 -18.19 -28.29
CA ARG A 215 9.11 -19.49 -27.72
C ARG A 215 8.58 -19.35 -26.30
N ILE A 216 7.56 -20.14 -25.96
CA ILE A 216 7.06 -20.32 -24.60
C ILE A 216 7.24 -21.80 -24.25
N THR A 217 7.99 -22.09 -23.20
CA THR A 217 8.31 -23.47 -22.76
C THR A 217 8.29 -23.53 -21.24
N ALA A 218 7.75 -24.61 -20.69
CA ALA A 218 7.96 -24.95 -19.29
C ALA A 218 9.25 -25.77 -19.10
N PRO A 219 9.78 -25.81 -17.86
CA PRO A 219 10.80 -26.79 -17.45
C PRO A 219 10.34 -28.24 -17.69
N VAL A 220 11.28 -29.18 -17.72
CA VAL A 220 11.02 -30.61 -18.05
C VAL A 220 10.04 -31.27 -17.08
N ASP A 221 10.04 -30.85 -15.82
CA ASP A 221 9.27 -31.46 -14.74
C ASP A 221 8.13 -30.56 -14.23
N GLU A 222 7.76 -29.52 -14.99
CA GLU A 222 6.72 -28.56 -14.59
C GLU A 222 5.70 -28.32 -15.71
N ASP A 223 4.46 -28.04 -15.33
CA ASP A 223 3.37 -27.78 -16.27
C ASP A 223 3.35 -26.31 -16.73
N LEU A 224 3.09 -26.09 -18.02
CA LEU A 224 2.82 -24.75 -18.56
C LEU A 224 1.32 -24.44 -18.50
N ASN A 225 0.92 -23.57 -17.57
CA ASN A 225 -0.47 -23.13 -17.46
C ASN A 225 -0.71 -21.77 -18.12
N LEU A 226 -1.52 -21.75 -19.17
CA LEU A 226 -1.98 -20.53 -19.84
C LEU A 226 -3.41 -20.23 -19.41
N ARG A 227 -3.59 -19.20 -18.58
CA ARG A 227 -4.91 -18.77 -18.09
C ARG A 227 -5.21 -17.34 -18.52
N THR A 228 -6.41 -17.14 -19.06
CA THR A 228 -6.92 -15.82 -19.44
C THR A 228 -8.31 -15.60 -18.87
N GLU A 229 -8.60 -14.37 -18.43
CA GLU A 229 -9.90 -14.02 -17.86
C GLU A 229 -10.96 -13.73 -18.92
N SER A 230 -10.56 -13.25 -20.11
CA SER A 230 -11.47 -12.83 -21.18
C SER A 230 -11.22 -13.56 -22.48
N SER A 231 -10.03 -13.40 -23.07
CA SER A 231 -9.66 -14.05 -24.33
C SER A 231 -8.15 -14.18 -24.44
N ALA A 232 -7.71 -15.29 -25.05
CA ALA A 232 -6.34 -15.55 -25.43
C ALA A 232 -6.24 -15.61 -26.96
N HIS A 233 -5.23 -14.95 -27.53
CA HIS A 233 -4.94 -15.04 -28.96
C HIS A 233 -3.47 -15.42 -29.16
N LEU A 234 -3.24 -16.66 -29.59
CA LEU A 234 -1.93 -17.13 -30.01
C LEU A 234 -1.79 -16.87 -31.51
N ARG A 235 -0.84 -16.01 -31.90
CA ARG A 235 -0.59 -15.64 -33.30
C ARG A 235 0.91 -15.75 -33.58
N GLY A 236 1.26 -16.39 -34.70
CA GLY A 236 2.61 -16.40 -35.23
C GLY A 236 2.59 -15.99 -36.69
N ALA A 237 3.63 -15.28 -37.13
CA ALA A 237 3.73 -14.77 -38.50
C ALA A 237 3.70 -15.90 -39.55
N GLU A 238 4.25 -17.07 -39.22
CA GLU A 238 4.30 -18.26 -40.07
C GLU A 238 3.38 -19.38 -39.58
N GLY A 239 2.48 -19.06 -38.63
CA GLY A 239 1.68 -20.03 -37.89
C GLY A 239 2.21 -20.30 -36.48
N THR A 240 1.53 -21.20 -35.77
CA THR A 240 1.87 -21.60 -34.41
C THR A 240 2.12 -23.11 -34.37
N HIS A 241 3.19 -23.51 -33.70
CA HIS A 241 3.49 -24.90 -33.43
C HIS A 241 3.42 -25.15 -31.93
N MET A 242 2.72 -26.21 -31.53
CA MET A 242 2.54 -26.59 -30.13
C MET A 242 2.88 -28.07 -29.99
N GLU A 243 3.81 -28.36 -29.10
CA GLU A 243 4.25 -29.71 -28.77
C GLU A 243 4.19 -29.87 -27.25
N SER A 244 3.62 -30.99 -26.80
CA SER A 244 3.44 -31.29 -25.39
C SER A 244 3.30 -32.80 -25.21
N LYS A 245 3.77 -33.32 -24.07
CA LYS A 245 3.48 -34.71 -23.68
C LYS A 245 1.97 -34.93 -23.52
N GLU A 246 1.30 -34.00 -22.85
CA GLU A 246 -0.14 -33.99 -22.64
C GLU A 246 -0.65 -32.56 -22.85
N LEU A 247 -1.78 -32.42 -23.56
CA LEU A 247 -2.41 -31.14 -23.81
C LEU A 247 -3.85 -31.18 -23.29
N PHE A 248 -4.18 -30.26 -22.40
CA PHE A 248 -5.51 -30.13 -21.84
C PHE A 248 -6.09 -28.75 -22.18
N TRP A 249 -7.24 -28.73 -22.86
CA TRP A 249 -8.00 -27.52 -23.13
C TRP A 249 -9.33 -27.57 -22.40
N SER A 250 -9.64 -26.50 -21.66
CA SER A 250 -10.89 -26.32 -20.95
C SER A 250 -11.42 -24.93 -21.22
N ALA A 251 -12.72 -24.82 -21.46
CA ALA A 251 -13.44 -23.57 -21.63
C ALA A 251 -14.75 -23.61 -20.83
N ASP A 252 -15.24 -22.45 -20.38
CA ASP A 252 -16.49 -22.36 -19.62
C ASP A 252 -17.72 -22.72 -20.47
N GLN A 253 -17.61 -22.56 -21.79
CA GLN A 253 -18.65 -22.87 -22.77
C GLN A 253 -18.10 -23.86 -23.79
N ASP A 254 -18.12 -23.51 -25.07
CA ASP A 254 -17.76 -24.40 -26.17
C ASP A 254 -16.31 -24.18 -26.63
N ILE A 255 -15.69 -25.26 -27.11
CA ILE A 255 -14.41 -25.22 -27.82
C ILE A 255 -14.68 -25.37 -29.32
N TYR A 256 -14.33 -24.34 -30.09
CA TYR A 256 -14.49 -24.34 -31.54
C TYR A 256 -13.15 -24.57 -32.25
N LEU A 257 -13.06 -25.65 -33.02
CA LEU A 257 -11.94 -25.90 -33.93
C LEU A 257 -12.37 -25.55 -35.36
N LYS A 258 -11.79 -24.49 -35.92
CA LYS A 258 -12.12 -24.01 -37.26
C LYS A 258 -10.86 -23.80 -38.08
N SER A 259 -10.87 -24.29 -39.31
CA SER A 259 -9.89 -23.95 -40.34
C SER A 259 -10.54 -23.08 -41.41
N ILE A 260 -9.88 -21.99 -41.83
CA ILE A 260 -10.40 -21.06 -42.85
C ILE A 260 -10.11 -21.59 -44.25
N ASN A 261 -8.86 -22.01 -44.50
CA ASN A 261 -8.35 -22.43 -45.80
C ASN A 261 -7.70 -23.82 -45.75
N GLY A 262 -8.21 -24.71 -44.91
CA GLY A 262 -7.62 -26.04 -44.72
C GLY A 262 -8.56 -27.00 -44.02
N THR A 263 -7.99 -28.06 -43.48
CA THR A 263 -8.72 -29.10 -42.75
C THR A 263 -8.33 -29.08 -41.28
N VAL A 264 -9.26 -29.54 -40.43
CA VAL A 264 -8.97 -29.90 -39.04
C VAL A 264 -8.82 -31.41 -39.02
N VAL A 265 -7.64 -31.90 -38.63
CA VAL A 265 -7.35 -33.34 -38.57
C VAL A 265 -7.02 -33.70 -37.14
N LEU A 266 -7.87 -34.52 -36.53
CA LEU A 266 -7.61 -35.14 -35.24
C LEU A 266 -7.11 -36.56 -35.51
N SER A 267 -5.85 -36.83 -35.18
CA SER A 267 -5.20 -38.12 -35.42
C SER A 267 -4.42 -38.54 -34.20
N GLY A 268 -4.77 -39.70 -33.63
CA GLY A 268 -4.08 -40.32 -32.50
C GLY A 268 -3.64 -41.73 -32.88
N LYS A 269 -2.52 -42.20 -32.32
CA LYS A 269 -1.99 -43.56 -32.58
C LYS A 269 -3.01 -44.66 -32.26
N GLU A 270 -3.80 -44.46 -31.21
CA GLU A 270 -4.86 -45.37 -30.76
C GLU A 270 -6.26 -44.93 -31.21
N GLY A 271 -6.33 -43.93 -32.10
CA GLY A 271 -7.57 -43.29 -32.53
C GLY A 271 -7.93 -42.05 -31.72
N VAL A 272 -9.12 -41.52 -32.00
CA VAL A 272 -9.71 -40.36 -31.31
C VAL A 272 -10.88 -40.87 -30.48
N PHE A 273 -10.83 -40.64 -29.17
CA PHE A 273 -11.86 -41.04 -28.24
C PHE A 273 -12.77 -39.87 -27.90
N ILE A 274 -14.07 -40.15 -27.79
CA ILE A 274 -15.08 -39.16 -27.44
C ILE A 274 -15.88 -39.76 -26.29
N ASP A 275 -16.05 -39.00 -25.20
CA ASP A 275 -16.88 -39.45 -24.09
C ASP A 275 -18.35 -39.46 -24.51
N VAL A 276 -18.85 -40.66 -24.76
CA VAL A 276 -20.22 -40.88 -25.23
C VAL A 276 -21.27 -40.54 -24.18
N ARG A 277 -20.93 -40.46 -22.88
CA ARG A 277 -21.91 -40.23 -21.80
C ARG A 277 -22.65 -38.91 -21.98
N TYR A 278 -21.95 -37.90 -22.47
CA TYR A 278 -22.46 -36.54 -22.67
C TYR A 278 -23.06 -36.31 -24.06
N LEU A 279 -23.03 -37.31 -24.96
CA LEU A 279 -23.67 -37.19 -26.27
C LEU A 279 -25.20 -37.34 -26.15
N PRO A 280 -25.99 -36.49 -26.82
CA PRO A 280 -27.45 -36.57 -26.80
C PRO A 280 -27.94 -37.89 -27.39
N ILE A 281 -29.00 -38.46 -26.82
CA ILE A 281 -29.64 -39.68 -27.33
C ILE A 281 -30.88 -39.25 -28.12
N ALA A 282 -30.89 -39.51 -29.42
CA ALA A 282 -32.01 -39.21 -30.29
C ALA A 282 -33.15 -40.23 -30.09
N VAL A 283 -34.38 -39.72 -30.10
CA VAL A 283 -35.60 -40.53 -29.98
C VAL A 283 -36.05 -40.99 -31.37
N ALA A 284 -36.33 -42.28 -31.51
CA ALA A 284 -36.85 -42.85 -32.75
C ALA A 284 -38.30 -42.38 -33.02
N LEU A 285 -38.68 -42.23 -34.29
CA LEU A 285 -40.00 -41.70 -34.71
C LEU A 285 -41.21 -42.53 -34.22
N ASN A 286 -41.02 -43.83 -33.93
CA ASN A 286 -42.11 -44.69 -33.51
C ASN A 286 -42.25 -44.70 -31.98
N LYS A 287 -43.07 -43.77 -31.48
CA LYS A 287 -43.40 -43.57 -30.06
C LYS A 287 -44.17 -44.72 -29.37
N THR A 288 -44.44 -45.83 -30.06
CA THR A 288 -45.31 -46.91 -29.57
C THR A 288 -44.60 -48.01 -28.81
N ASP A 289 -43.28 -48.04 -28.85
CA ASP A 289 -42.55 -49.13 -28.24
C ASP A 289 -41.95 -48.73 -26.90
N LYS A 290 -42.31 -49.49 -25.85
CA LYS A 290 -41.61 -49.61 -24.56
C LYS A 290 -40.12 -50.00 -24.69
N TYR A 291 -39.53 -49.86 -25.88
CA TYR A 291 -38.14 -50.09 -26.25
C TYR A 291 -37.23 -48.87 -26.08
N SER A 292 -37.72 -47.77 -25.48
CA SER A 292 -36.83 -46.70 -24.96
C SER A 292 -35.89 -47.21 -23.84
N GLN A 293 -36.11 -48.44 -23.37
CA GLN A 293 -35.23 -49.23 -22.50
C GLN A 293 -34.39 -50.25 -23.31
N GLY A 294 -34.05 -49.91 -24.56
CA GLY A 294 -33.25 -50.73 -25.46
C GLY A 294 -31.85 -50.99 -24.90
N THR A 295 -31.57 -52.27 -24.67
CA THR A 295 -30.44 -52.83 -23.96
C THR A 295 -29.08 -52.58 -24.65
N GLY A 296 -28.25 -51.75 -24.02
CA GLY A 296 -26.78 -51.82 -24.04
C GLY A 296 -26.01 -51.37 -25.29
N GLN A 297 -26.63 -51.27 -26.48
CA GLN A 297 -25.91 -50.92 -27.72
C GLN A 297 -26.40 -49.61 -28.34
N PHE A 298 -25.45 -48.73 -28.65
CA PHE A 298 -25.69 -47.43 -29.29
C PHE A 298 -24.90 -47.31 -30.58
N LYS A 299 -25.49 -46.64 -31.58
CA LYS A 299 -24.76 -46.14 -32.75
C LYS A 299 -24.52 -44.64 -32.60
N VAL A 300 -23.33 -44.20 -32.98
CA VAL A 300 -22.98 -42.78 -33.05
C VAL A 300 -23.25 -42.28 -34.47
N CYS A 301 -23.96 -41.17 -34.58
CA CYS A 301 -24.35 -40.53 -35.82
C CYS A 301 -23.83 -39.10 -35.87
N VAL A 302 -23.56 -38.60 -37.08
CA VAL A 302 -23.04 -37.26 -37.34
C VAL A 302 -24.08 -36.45 -38.08
N CYS A 303 -24.41 -35.27 -37.58
CA CYS A 303 -25.22 -34.28 -38.26
C CYS A 303 -24.38 -33.54 -39.29
N MET A 304 -24.55 -33.85 -40.57
CA MET A 304 -23.89 -33.10 -41.65
C MET A 304 -24.74 -31.88 -42.02
N PRO A 305 -24.13 -30.72 -42.34
CA PRO A 305 -22.68 -30.45 -42.39
C PRO A 305 -22.07 -29.97 -41.06
N GLN A 306 -22.87 -29.83 -39.99
CA GLN A 306 -22.47 -29.17 -38.74
C GLN A 306 -21.44 -29.97 -37.91
N GLY A 307 -21.33 -31.28 -38.15
CA GLY A 307 -20.42 -32.17 -37.41
C GLY A 307 -20.89 -32.54 -36.00
N LYS A 308 -22.12 -32.18 -35.59
CA LYS A 308 -22.65 -32.54 -34.26
C LYS A 308 -22.82 -34.06 -34.13
N LEU A 309 -22.46 -34.62 -32.97
CA LEU A 309 -22.56 -36.05 -32.68
C LEU A 309 -23.76 -36.36 -31.81
N PHE A 310 -24.44 -37.46 -32.10
CA PHE A 310 -25.55 -37.96 -31.28
C PHE A 310 -25.60 -39.49 -31.29
N ARG A 311 -26.34 -40.06 -30.34
CA ARG A 311 -26.48 -41.50 -30.14
C ARG A 311 -27.90 -41.95 -30.48
N ILE A 312 -28.01 -43.16 -31.03
CA ILE A 312 -29.30 -43.83 -31.22
C ILE A 312 -29.23 -45.20 -30.55
N ALA A 313 -30.24 -45.53 -29.74
CA ALA A 313 -30.37 -46.86 -29.16
C ALA A 313 -30.70 -47.88 -30.25
N VAL A 314 -30.01 -49.02 -30.27
CA VAL A 314 -30.26 -50.10 -31.22
C VAL A 314 -31.03 -51.22 -30.49
N PRO A 315 -32.31 -51.46 -30.81
CA PRO A 315 -33.05 -52.60 -30.28
C PRO A 315 -32.41 -53.91 -30.73
N THR A 316 -32.39 -54.92 -29.86
CA THR A 316 -31.87 -56.26 -30.17
C THR A 316 -32.59 -56.85 -31.38
N GLY A 317 -31.84 -57.19 -32.43
CA GLY A 317 -32.36 -57.81 -33.65
C GLY A 317 -32.80 -56.83 -34.75
N GLN A 318 -32.71 -55.51 -34.55
CA GLN A 318 -33.09 -54.52 -35.57
C GLN A 318 -31.90 -53.72 -36.11
N LYS A 319 -31.85 -53.52 -37.43
CA LYS A 319 -30.89 -52.60 -38.07
C LYS A 319 -31.44 -51.18 -38.05
N VAL A 320 -30.99 -50.39 -37.08
CA VAL A 320 -31.30 -48.94 -37.03
C VAL A 320 -30.24 -48.15 -37.79
N THR A 321 -30.66 -47.18 -38.60
CA THR A 321 -29.78 -46.24 -39.33
C THR A 321 -29.97 -44.82 -38.81
N CYS A 322 -28.96 -43.96 -39.01
CA CYS A 322 -28.99 -42.56 -38.60
C CYS A 322 -30.06 -41.71 -39.33
N SER A 323 -30.70 -42.25 -40.36
CA SER A 323 -31.77 -41.58 -41.11
C SER A 323 -33.17 -41.75 -40.50
N HIS A 324 -33.35 -42.67 -39.55
CA HIS A 324 -34.66 -43.01 -38.98
C HIS A 324 -34.91 -42.35 -37.61
N ILE A 325 -34.39 -41.14 -37.41
CA ILE A 325 -34.62 -40.33 -36.20
C ILE A 325 -35.54 -39.16 -36.47
N ASN A 326 -36.25 -38.71 -35.43
CA ASN A 326 -37.06 -37.52 -35.54
C ASN A 326 -36.18 -36.27 -35.67
N MET A 327 -36.15 -35.68 -36.88
CA MET A 327 -35.41 -34.44 -37.17
C MET A 327 -36.30 -33.19 -37.05
N THR A 328 -37.52 -33.31 -36.50
CA THR A 328 -38.49 -32.21 -36.44
C THR A 328 -38.66 -31.66 -35.02
N GLY A 329 -38.70 -30.33 -34.90
CA GLY A 329 -38.92 -29.60 -33.63
C GLY A 329 -37.76 -29.69 -32.63
N ASP A 330 -38.09 -29.48 -31.35
CA ASP A 330 -37.14 -29.41 -30.22
C ASP A 330 -36.39 -30.73 -29.94
N MET A 331 -36.78 -31.83 -30.57
CA MET A 331 -36.16 -33.16 -30.41
C MET A 331 -35.09 -33.45 -31.48
N ASN A 332 -34.78 -32.50 -32.36
CA ASN A 332 -33.76 -32.71 -33.38
C ASN A 332 -32.35 -32.63 -32.76
N PRO A 333 -31.58 -33.72 -32.74
CA PRO A 333 -30.22 -33.72 -32.19
C PRO A 333 -29.21 -32.91 -33.03
N CYS A 334 -29.62 -32.45 -34.21
CA CYS A 334 -28.81 -31.65 -35.11
C CYS A 334 -29.02 -30.13 -34.96
N PHE A 335 -30.04 -29.67 -34.23
CA PHE A 335 -30.20 -28.23 -34.00
C PHE A 335 -29.32 -27.70 -32.89
#